data_AF-A0A940X2N6-F1
#
_entry.id   AF-A0A940X2N6-F1
#
_cell.length_a   1.000
_cell.length_b   1.000
_cell.length_c   1.000
_cell.angle_alpha   90.00
_cell.angle_beta   90.00
_cell.angle_gamma   90.00
#
_symmetry.space_group_name_H-M   'P 1'
#
loop_
_entity.id
_entity.type
_entity.pdbx_description
1 polymer ?
#
loop_
_entity_poly.entity_id
_entity_poly.type
_entity_poly.pdbx_seq_one_letter_code
_entity_poly.pdbx_strand_id
1 'polypeptide(L)'
;MPLLKAYTSSGGQLAGYGNLIWVTLAELQQSGGVVSDQSVFFRWVYRLLAVGGLLMLLAIAYVWVQSSLAGKRWRARNTVEVAQQGADGRAKKERLRFDQLKVIRGTDVKLLEVEAETDDSGRDLSSGSYGPDYRTRNLIFLEPGNGNVRWLFDANEQLIRKTEMLSVDSDDHPGPVVAIYLEVEKGLHAESEVEREVVPALVHTNGSGYVELGKPVSRVLDQSVNADGETLGLLLEDQNKLLYREYSLESFSQTSEKLITRLDRQ
;
A
#
# COMPACT_ATOMS: atom_id res chain seq x y z
N MET A 1 52.88 29.43 31.87
CA MET A 1 54.17 30.11 32.11
C MET A 1 54.82 30.33 30.75
N PRO A 2 55.37 31.50 30.39
CA PRO A 2 55.38 32.83 31.02
C PRO A 2 54.46 33.82 30.23
N LEU A 3 54.31 35.12 30.48
CA LEU A 3 54.34 36.01 31.64
C LEU A 3 53.78 37.35 31.13
N LEU A 4 53.00 38.03 31.98
CA LEU A 4 52.81 39.50 32.05
C LEU A 4 52.07 40.17 30.86
N LYS A 5 51.24 41.20 31.01
CA LYS A 5 50.99 42.14 32.12
C LYS A 5 49.64 42.83 31.84
N ALA A 6 48.84 43.05 32.88
CA ALA A 6 47.65 43.91 32.86
C ALA A 6 48.03 45.39 32.79
N TYR A 7 47.18 46.27 32.24
CA TYR A 7 47.03 47.66 32.70
C TYR A 7 45.66 48.28 32.29
N THR A 8 44.80 48.42 33.32
CA THR A 8 43.77 49.45 33.65
C THR A 8 43.45 50.54 32.60
N SER A 9 42.18 50.79 32.24
CA SER A 9 41.18 51.66 32.91
C SER A 9 41.59 53.13 33.13
N SER A 10 41.06 54.04 32.29
CA SER A 10 40.34 55.30 32.59
C SER A 10 40.31 56.11 31.28
N GLY A 11 39.19 56.62 30.79
CA GLY A 11 38.57 57.84 31.28
C GLY A 11 39.08 59.05 30.48
N GLY A 12 38.15 59.84 29.93
CA GLY A 12 38.43 61.24 29.57
C GLY A 12 38.65 61.54 28.09
N GLN A 13 37.59 62.00 27.45
CA GLN A 13 37.68 62.96 26.34
C GLN A 13 38.44 64.20 26.81
N LEU A 14 39.51 64.57 26.10
CA LEU A 14 39.94 65.96 26.01
C LEU A 14 40.43 66.26 24.60
N ALA A 15 39.94 67.39 24.11
CA ALA A 15 40.26 68.03 22.86
C ALA A 15 41.73 68.44 22.76
N GLY A 16 42.23 68.59 21.55
CA GLY A 16 43.36 69.49 21.30
C GLY A 16 44.27 69.12 20.14
N TYR A 17 44.11 69.87 19.05
CA TYR A 17 45.15 70.35 18.12
C TYR A 17 45.97 69.33 17.29
N GLY A 18 45.63 69.32 15.99
CA GLY A 18 46.53 69.75 14.93
C GLY A 18 47.73 68.85 14.58
N ASN A 19 47.67 68.23 13.39
CA ASN A 19 48.58 68.61 12.31
C ASN A 19 48.18 67.96 10.99
N LEU A 20 48.12 68.79 9.95
CA LEU A 20 48.05 68.37 8.56
C LEU A 20 49.30 67.57 8.20
N ILE A 21 49.11 66.36 7.68
CA ILE A 21 50.06 65.76 6.75
C ILE A 21 49.27 65.43 5.49
N TRP A 22 49.46 66.26 4.48
CA TRP A 22 49.18 65.89 3.09
C TRP A 22 50.20 64.82 2.70
N VAL A 23 49.78 63.56 2.64
CA VAL A 23 50.45 62.57 1.80
C VAL A 23 49.55 62.30 0.60
N THR A 24 50.09 62.69 -0.54
CA THR A 24 49.63 62.54 -1.91
C THR A 24 48.91 61.22 -2.17
N LEU A 25 47.63 61.34 -2.56
CA LEU A 25 46.72 60.27 -2.97
C LEU A 25 47.04 59.77 -4.40
N ALA A 26 48.31 59.45 -4.69
CA ALA A 26 48.77 59.12 -6.04
C ALA A 26 49.36 57.70 -6.19
N GLU A 27 49.46 56.89 -5.14
CA GLU A 27 50.30 55.68 -5.23
C GLU A 27 49.76 54.46 -4.46
N LEU A 28 48.47 54.18 -4.61
CA LEU A 28 47.89 52.86 -4.33
C LEU A 28 46.93 52.41 -5.44
N GLN A 29 47.24 52.78 -6.68
CA GLN A 29 46.55 52.28 -7.88
C GLN A 29 47.42 51.26 -8.64
N GLN A 30 48.07 50.34 -7.91
CA GLN A 30 48.66 49.12 -8.48
C GLN A 30 48.44 47.93 -7.55
N SER A 31 47.16 47.59 -7.31
CA SER A 31 46.77 46.19 -7.21
C SER A 31 46.02 45.89 -8.50
N GLY A 32 46.77 45.45 -9.50
CA GLY A 32 46.22 44.98 -10.76
C GLY A 32 45.27 43.83 -10.50
N GLY A 33 43.97 44.14 -10.50
CA GLY A 33 42.91 43.15 -10.46
C GLY A 33 42.96 42.30 -11.72
N VAL A 34 43.63 41.15 -11.64
CA VAL A 34 43.38 40.04 -12.56
C VAL A 34 42.22 39.22 -11.99
N VAL A 35 41.03 39.82 -12.00
CA VAL A 35 39.77 39.08 -11.91
C VAL A 35 38.84 39.74 -12.92
N SER A 36 38.65 39.17 -14.12
CA SER A 36 37.38 39.44 -14.84
C SER A 36 37.02 38.56 -16.04
N ASP A 37 37.86 37.71 -16.61
CA ASP A 37 37.35 36.84 -17.71
C ASP A 37 36.84 35.47 -17.25
N GLN A 38 37.51 34.83 -16.27
CA GLN A 38 37.00 33.59 -15.68
C GLN A 38 35.64 33.81 -14.99
N SER A 39 35.45 34.91 -14.27
CA SER A 39 34.22 35.15 -13.50
C SER A 39 33.00 35.41 -14.39
N VAL A 40 33.17 35.95 -15.61
CA VAL A 40 32.07 36.17 -16.56
C VAL A 40 31.69 34.87 -17.27
N PHE A 41 32.68 34.07 -17.70
CA PHE A 41 32.45 32.76 -18.31
C PHE A 41 31.76 31.80 -17.34
N PHE A 42 32.28 31.65 -16.11
CA PHE A 42 31.66 30.79 -15.11
C PHE A 42 30.25 31.25 -14.76
N ARG A 43 30.00 32.56 -14.64
CA ARG A 43 28.64 33.09 -14.40
C ARG A 43 27.67 32.76 -15.53
N TRP A 44 28.13 32.75 -16.78
CA TRP A 44 27.31 32.34 -17.92
C TRP A 44 27.05 30.83 -17.90
N VAL A 45 28.07 30.02 -17.63
CA VAL A 45 27.93 28.55 -17.48
C VAL A 45 26.96 28.21 -16.36
N TYR A 46 27.05 28.84 -15.18
CA TYR A 46 26.12 28.62 -14.07
C TYR A 46 24.68 29.00 -14.42
N ARG A 47 24.47 30.08 -15.18
CA ARG A 47 23.12 30.45 -15.65
C ARG A 47 22.57 29.42 -16.62
N LEU A 48 23.40 28.92 -17.53
CA LEU A 48 22.99 27.90 -18.50
C LEU A 48 22.69 26.56 -17.81
N LEU A 49 23.48 26.21 -16.79
CA LEU A 49 23.27 25.02 -15.97
C LEU A 49 22.04 25.15 -15.06
N ALA A 50 21.77 26.35 -14.53
CA ALA A 50 20.55 26.64 -13.76
C ALA A 50 19.28 26.58 -14.63
N VAL A 51 19.34 27.11 -15.86
CA VAL A 51 18.24 26.98 -16.83
C VAL A 51 18.06 25.52 -17.25
N GLY A 52 19.15 24.79 -17.50
CA GLY A 52 19.12 23.36 -17.78
C GLY A 52 18.50 22.55 -16.64
N GLY A 53 18.91 22.84 -15.40
CA GLY A 53 18.34 22.23 -14.20
C GLY A 53 16.85 22.54 -14.02
N LEU A 54 16.44 23.78 -14.28
CA LEU A 54 15.02 24.18 -14.24
C LEU A 54 14.20 23.43 -15.30
N LEU A 55 14.71 23.32 -16.53
CA LEU A 55 14.04 22.57 -17.60
C LEU A 55 13.92 21.08 -17.27
N MET A 56 14.96 20.49 -16.66
CA MET A 56 14.93 19.12 -16.19
C MET A 56 13.87 18.91 -15.10
N LEU A 57 13.76 19.82 -14.13
CA LEU A 57 12.71 19.77 -13.10
C LEU A 57 11.31 19.90 -13.70
N LEU A 58 11.12 20.77 -14.69
CA LEU A 58 9.85 20.92 -15.40
C LEU A 58 9.48 19.66 -16.18
N ALA A 59 10.44 18.99 -16.81
CA ALA A 59 10.22 17.72 -17.50
C ALA A 59 9.78 16.62 -16.52
N ILE A 60 10.45 16.51 -15.36
CA ILE A 60 10.07 15.56 -14.30
C ILE A 60 8.65 15.86 -13.78
N ALA A 61 8.35 17.13 -13.49
CA ALA A 61 7.03 17.54 -13.03
C ALA A 61 5.95 17.23 -14.07
N TYR A 62 6.23 17.46 -15.35
CA TYR A 62 5.32 17.15 -16.46
C TYR A 62 5.03 15.64 -16.55
N VAL A 63 6.07 14.79 -16.52
CA VAL A 63 5.92 13.33 -16.53
C VAL A 63 5.11 12.87 -15.31
N TRP A 64 5.37 13.44 -14.13
CA TRP A 64 4.64 13.12 -12.91
C TRP A 64 3.14 13.48 -13.00
N VAL A 65 2.81 14.66 -13.50
CA VAL A 65 1.42 15.10 -13.70
C VAL A 65 0.70 14.21 -14.72
N GLN A 66 1.34 13.89 -15.85
CA GLN A 66 0.76 13.00 -16.87
C GLN A 66 0.50 11.60 -16.33
N SER A 67 1.46 11.03 -15.57
CA SER A 67 1.30 9.73 -14.91
C SER A 67 0.12 9.73 -13.92
N SER A 68 0.00 10.79 -13.11
CA SER A 68 -1.10 10.94 -12.14
C SER A 68 -2.47 11.03 -12.81
N LEU A 69 -2.59 11.81 -13.90
CA LEU A 69 -3.85 11.96 -14.64
C LEU A 69 -4.23 10.67 -15.39
N ALA A 70 -3.26 9.97 -15.98
CA ALA A 70 -3.48 8.68 -16.63
C ALA A 70 -3.99 7.63 -15.63
N GLY A 71 -3.40 7.57 -14.43
CA GLY A 71 -3.86 6.70 -13.34
C GLY A 71 -5.32 6.97 -12.93
N LYS A 72 -5.70 8.25 -12.79
CA LYS A 72 -7.09 8.64 -12.45
C LYS A 72 -8.10 8.26 -13.55
N ARG A 73 -7.74 8.46 -14.83
CA ARG A 73 -8.61 8.12 -15.98
C ARG A 73 -8.78 6.62 -16.17
N TRP A 74 -7.77 5.81 -15.84
CA TRP A 74 -7.92 4.36 -15.87
C TRP A 74 -8.82 3.86 -14.73
N ARG A 75 -8.65 4.40 -13.52
CA ARG A 75 -9.46 4.04 -12.34
C ARG A 75 -10.96 4.31 -12.50
N ALA A 76 -11.35 5.37 -13.22
CA ALA A 76 -12.75 5.72 -13.42
C ALA A 76 -13.51 4.84 -14.43
N ARG A 77 -12.82 4.04 -15.26
CA ARG A 77 -13.47 3.27 -16.35
C ARG A 77 -14.10 1.94 -15.90
N ASN A 78 -13.79 1.47 -14.69
CA ASN A 78 -14.23 0.17 -14.19
C ASN A 78 -15.20 0.27 -12.99
N THR A 79 -15.75 1.45 -12.71
CA THR A 79 -16.63 1.69 -11.57
C THR A 79 -18.07 1.83 -12.02
N VAL A 80 -18.95 1.00 -11.48
CA VAL A 80 -20.40 1.02 -11.68
C VAL A 80 -21.06 1.41 -10.35
N GLU A 81 -21.96 2.39 -10.40
CA GLU A 81 -22.79 2.75 -9.25
C GLU A 81 -23.94 1.74 -9.14
N VAL A 82 -24.00 1.02 -8.01
CA VAL A 82 -25.13 0.13 -7.70
C VAL A 82 -25.87 0.70 -6.49
N ALA A 83 -27.16 0.97 -6.66
CA ALA A 83 -28.01 1.35 -5.55
C ALA A 83 -28.38 0.07 -4.78
N GLN A 84 -27.85 -0.08 -3.58
CA GLN A 84 -28.30 -1.11 -2.64
C GLN A 84 -29.27 -0.47 -1.63
N GLN A 85 -30.34 -1.18 -1.28
CA GLN A 85 -31.18 -0.77 -0.15
C GLN A 85 -30.40 -1.06 1.13
N GLY A 86 -30.02 -0.01 1.87
CA GLY A 86 -29.43 -0.19 3.19
C GLY A 86 -30.47 -0.72 4.18
N ALA A 87 -29.99 -1.29 5.30
CA ALA A 87 -30.83 -1.81 6.38
C ALA A 87 -31.87 -0.81 6.93
N ASP A 88 -31.64 0.50 6.73
CA ASP A 88 -32.52 1.60 7.15
C ASP A 88 -33.60 1.98 6.12
N GLY A 89 -33.74 1.21 5.03
CA GLY A 89 -34.68 1.50 3.93
C GLY A 89 -34.29 2.70 3.05
N ARG A 90 -33.10 3.28 3.25
CA ARG A 90 -32.53 4.32 2.38
C ARG A 90 -31.58 3.68 1.37
N ALA A 91 -31.70 4.08 0.10
CA ALA A 91 -30.79 3.63 -0.94
C ALA A 91 -29.38 4.20 -0.68
N LYS A 92 -28.45 3.33 -0.29
CA LYS A 92 -27.03 3.68 -0.21
C LYS A 92 -26.44 3.45 -1.59
N LYS A 93 -25.87 4.49 -2.18
CA LYS A 93 -25.15 4.37 -3.46
C LYS A 93 -23.78 3.80 -3.14
N GLU A 94 -23.56 2.53 -3.45
CA GLU A 94 -22.24 1.91 -3.32
C GLU A 94 -21.58 1.89 -4.71
N ARG A 95 -20.34 2.36 -4.78
CA ARG A 95 -19.56 2.36 -6.02
C ARG A 95 -18.80 1.05 -6.09
N LEU A 96 -19.29 0.15 -6.95
CA LEU A 96 -18.64 -1.13 -7.21
C LEU A 96 -17.60 -0.95 -8.31
N ARG A 97 -16.39 -1.42 -8.07
CA ARG A 97 -15.31 -1.50 -9.04
C ARG A 97 -15.07 -2.96 -9.38
N PHE A 98 -14.86 -3.22 -10.66
CA PHE A 98 -14.34 -4.50 -11.13
C PHE A 98 -12.82 -4.37 -11.29
N ASP A 99 -12.08 -5.15 -10.50
CA ASP A 99 -10.61 -5.14 -10.55
C ASP A 99 -10.09 -5.82 -11.82
N GLN A 100 -8.79 -6.09 -11.90
CA GLN A 100 -8.17 -6.78 -13.01
C GLN A 100 -8.61 -8.24 -13.08
N LEU A 101 -8.73 -8.71 -14.32
CA LEU A 101 -9.03 -10.10 -14.61
C LEU A 101 -7.81 -10.96 -14.32
N LYS A 102 -7.90 -11.84 -13.32
CA LYS A 102 -6.85 -12.79 -12.92
C LYS A 102 -7.09 -14.14 -13.59
N VAL A 103 -6.04 -14.80 -14.08
CA VAL A 103 -6.14 -16.14 -14.67
C VAL A 103 -5.89 -17.18 -13.59
N ILE A 104 -6.78 -18.17 -13.47
CA ILE A 104 -6.58 -19.29 -12.54
C ILE A 104 -5.72 -20.35 -13.22
N ARG A 105 -4.46 -20.50 -12.78
CA ARG A 105 -3.51 -21.44 -13.40
C ARG A 105 -4.05 -22.86 -13.41
N GLY A 106 -3.84 -23.58 -14.51
CA GLY A 106 -4.32 -24.94 -14.68
C GLY A 106 -5.79 -25.05 -15.10
N THR A 107 -6.48 -23.92 -15.30
CA THR A 107 -7.86 -23.87 -15.81
C THR A 107 -8.00 -22.78 -16.86
N ASP A 108 -9.08 -22.84 -17.64
CA ASP A 108 -9.45 -21.75 -18.54
C ASP A 108 -10.23 -20.63 -17.81
N VAL A 109 -10.60 -20.85 -16.55
CA VAL A 109 -11.42 -19.93 -15.75
C VAL A 109 -10.62 -18.69 -15.37
N LYS A 110 -11.28 -17.55 -15.45
CA LYS A 110 -10.76 -16.26 -15.02
C LYS A 110 -11.53 -15.75 -13.81
N LEU A 111 -10.80 -15.19 -12.86
CA LEU A 111 -11.31 -14.59 -11.64
C LEU A 111 -11.34 -13.07 -11.76
N LEU A 112 -12.43 -12.46 -11.34
CA LEU A 112 -12.59 -11.01 -11.28
C LEU A 112 -13.05 -10.63 -9.87
N GLU A 113 -12.32 -9.74 -9.23
CA GLU A 113 -12.67 -9.21 -7.91
C GLU A 113 -13.65 -8.05 -8.06
N VAL A 114 -14.73 -8.09 -7.28
CA VAL A 114 -15.70 -7.01 -7.17
C VAL A 114 -15.45 -6.30 -5.86
N GLU A 115 -15.01 -5.06 -5.95
CA GLU A 115 -14.65 -4.24 -4.80
C GLU A 115 -15.66 -3.11 -4.62
N ALA A 116 -15.94 -2.74 -3.39
CA ALA A 116 -16.68 -1.52 -3.08
C ALA A 116 -15.72 -0.45 -2.56
N GLU A 117 -15.92 0.79 -3.01
CA GLU A 117 -15.32 1.97 -2.38
C GLU A 117 -15.92 2.12 -0.97
N THR A 118 -15.08 2.12 0.06
CA THR A 118 -15.54 2.40 1.41
C THR A 118 -15.60 3.91 1.64
N ASP A 119 -16.69 4.37 2.26
CA ASP A 119 -16.83 5.76 2.72
C ASP A 119 -16.00 6.05 3.98
N ASP A 120 -15.22 5.07 4.46
CA ASP A 120 -14.51 5.16 5.74
C ASP A 120 -13.30 6.10 5.62
N SER A 121 -13.52 7.33 6.08
CA SER A 121 -12.45 8.29 6.43
C SER A 121 -11.63 7.88 7.67
N GLY A 122 -11.83 6.64 8.17
CA GLY A 122 -11.10 6.01 9.27
C GLY A 122 -9.74 5.50 8.80
N ARG A 123 -8.72 6.33 9.05
CA ARG A 123 -7.31 6.04 8.83
C ARG A 123 -6.87 4.74 9.52
N ASP A 124 -6.69 3.68 8.76
CA ASP A 124 -5.80 2.59 9.13
C ASP A 124 -4.42 2.90 8.55
N LEU A 125 -3.52 3.42 9.38
CA LEU A 125 -2.15 3.78 9.05
C LEU A 125 -1.25 2.53 9.03
N SER A 126 -1.62 1.54 8.23
CA SER A 126 -0.75 0.43 7.87
C SER A 126 -0.24 0.67 6.44
N SER A 127 1.00 1.14 6.37
CA SER A 127 1.83 1.24 5.14
C SER A 127 1.19 1.87 3.88
N GLY A 128 1.19 3.21 3.82
CA GLY A 128 1.56 3.94 2.59
C GLY A 128 0.57 4.02 1.42
N SER A 129 -0.70 3.63 1.56
CA SER A 129 -1.69 3.79 0.48
C SER A 129 -2.40 5.15 0.55
N TYR A 130 -2.03 6.09 -0.32
CA TYR A 130 -2.81 7.30 -0.58
C TYR A 130 -3.86 6.99 -1.67
N GLY A 131 -5.04 6.52 -1.28
CA GLY A 131 -6.18 6.27 -2.16
C GLY A 131 -7.44 5.86 -1.39
N PRO A 132 -8.64 5.89 -2.01
CA PRO A 132 -9.83 5.31 -1.43
C PRO A 132 -9.58 3.84 -1.07
N ASP A 133 -10.00 3.42 0.12
CA ASP A 133 -9.93 2.04 0.55
C ASP A 133 -10.99 1.23 -0.22
N TYR A 134 -10.55 0.18 -0.89
CA TYR A 134 -11.41 -0.70 -1.68
C TYR A 134 -11.46 -2.03 -0.98
N ARG A 135 -12.67 -2.53 -0.76
CA ARG A 135 -12.89 -3.80 -0.07
C ARG A 135 -13.61 -4.78 -0.97
N THR A 136 -13.06 -5.98 -1.11
CA THR A 136 -13.63 -7.03 -1.94
C THR A 136 -14.95 -7.51 -1.35
N ARG A 137 -16.03 -7.36 -2.10
CA ARG A 137 -17.38 -7.79 -1.73
C ARG A 137 -17.76 -9.14 -2.31
N ASN A 138 -17.21 -9.44 -3.48
CA ASN A 138 -17.59 -10.63 -4.23
C ASN A 138 -16.49 -11.03 -5.22
N LEU A 139 -16.61 -12.24 -5.73
CA LEU A 139 -15.76 -12.80 -6.77
C LEU A 139 -16.62 -13.26 -7.93
N ILE A 140 -16.18 -12.99 -9.15
CA ILE A 140 -16.83 -13.44 -10.37
C ILE A 140 -15.89 -14.39 -11.12
N PHE A 141 -16.42 -15.54 -11.50
CA PHE A 141 -15.74 -16.58 -12.25
C PHE A 141 -16.27 -16.58 -13.68
N LEU A 142 -15.36 -16.45 -14.63
CA LEU A 142 -15.64 -16.38 -16.06
C LEU A 142 -15.01 -17.59 -16.75
N GLU A 143 -15.83 -18.49 -17.25
CA GLU A 143 -15.37 -19.66 -18.01
C GLU A 143 -15.48 -19.37 -19.53
N PRO A 144 -14.35 -19.30 -20.25
CA PRO A 144 -14.37 -19.04 -21.68
C PRO A 144 -14.82 -20.31 -22.42
N GLY A 145 -15.69 -20.13 -23.42
CA GLY A 145 -16.16 -21.22 -24.29
C GLY A 145 -17.62 -21.61 -24.10
N ASN A 146 -18.12 -21.62 -22.86
CA ASN A 146 -19.55 -21.84 -22.57
C ASN A 146 -20.30 -20.54 -22.23
N GLY A 147 -19.58 -19.45 -21.96
CA GLY A 147 -20.18 -18.16 -21.57
C GLY A 147 -20.73 -18.16 -20.15
N ASN A 148 -20.40 -19.16 -19.33
CA ASN A 148 -20.85 -19.23 -17.95
C ASN A 148 -20.13 -18.19 -17.11
N VAL A 149 -20.94 -17.34 -16.47
CA VAL A 149 -20.52 -16.35 -15.49
C VAL A 149 -21.12 -16.75 -14.16
N ARG A 150 -20.28 -16.96 -13.15
CA ARG A 150 -20.72 -17.34 -11.80
C ARG A 150 -20.25 -16.30 -10.80
N TRP A 151 -21.20 -15.77 -10.05
CA TRP A 151 -20.92 -14.97 -8.86
C TRP A 151 -20.71 -15.92 -7.68
N LEU A 152 -19.74 -15.62 -6.82
CA LEU A 152 -19.50 -16.43 -5.61
C LEU A 152 -20.68 -16.30 -4.65
N PHE A 153 -21.14 -15.07 -4.44
CA PHE A 153 -22.32 -14.76 -3.63
C PHE A 153 -23.42 -14.13 -4.49
N ASP A 154 -24.67 -14.49 -4.23
CA ASP A 154 -25.83 -13.94 -4.94
C ASP A 154 -26.02 -12.43 -4.66
N ALA A 155 -25.53 -11.96 -3.52
CA ALA A 155 -25.56 -10.56 -3.09
C ALA A 155 -24.16 -10.07 -2.67
N ASN A 156 -23.91 -8.77 -2.76
CA ASN A 156 -22.61 -8.13 -2.46
C ASN A 156 -22.48 -7.72 -0.98
N GLU A 157 -23.10 -8.46 -0.09
CA GLU A 157 -23.17 -8.13 1.35
C GLU A 157 -21.94 -8.61 2.12
N GLN A 158 -21.24 -9.63 1.59
CA GLN A 158 -20.07 -10.21 2.22
C GLN A 158 -18.86 -9.27 2.11
N LEU A 159 -17.91 -9.42 3.03
CA LEU A 159 -16.62 -8.75 2.98
C LEU A 159 -15.51 -9.80 2.96
N ILE A 160 -14.82 -9.89 1.84
CA ILE A 160 -13.69 -10.80 1.63
C ILE A 160 -12.41 -10.04 1.95
N ARG A 161 -11.75 -10.43 3.03
CA ARG A 161 -10.51 -9.81 3.52
C ARG A 161 -9.29 -10.34 2.77
N LYS A 162 -9.28 -11.64 2.48
CA LYS A 162 -8.17 -12.32 1.81
C LYS A 162 -8.73 -13.27 0.76
N THR A 163 -8.10 -13.26 -0.41
CA THR A 163 -8.33 -14.22 -1.50
C THR A 163 -6.99 -14.78 -1.91
N GLU A 164 -6.81 -16.10 -1.84
CA GLU A 164 -5.57 -16.76 -2.21
C GLU A 164 -5.83 -17.97 -3.09
N MET A 165 -5.12 -18.06 -4.21
CA MET A 165 -5.18 -19.23 -5.09
C MET A 165 -4.21 -20.28 -4.57
N LEU A 166 -4.76 -21.37 -4.04
CA LEU A 166 -3.98 -22.47 -3.48
C LEU A 166 -3.41 -23.30 -4.62
N SER A 167 -2.09 -23.43 -4.69
CA SER A 167 -1.38 -24.32 -5.61
C SER A 167 -0.40 -25.20 -4.85
N VAL A 168 -0.05 -26.35 -5.41
CA VAL A 168 1.13 -27.08 -4.97
C VAL A 168 2.34 -26.26 -5.42
N ASP A 169 3.02 -25.65 -4.47
CA ASP A 169 4.22 -24.87 -4.75
C ASP A 169 5.35 -25.81 -5.14
N SER A 170 5.96 -25.54 -6.30
CA SER A 170 7.22 -26.17 -6.71
C SER A 170 8.28 -25.08 -6.83
N ASP A 171 9.51 -25.39 -6.43
CA ASP A 171 10.60 -24.43 -6.26
C ASP A 171 10.88 -23.53 -7.49
N ASP A 172 10.51 -23.97 -8.70
CA ASP A 172 10.74 -23.21 -9.92
C ASP A 172 9.49 -22.59 -10.54
N HIS A 173 8.30 -23.18 -10.36
CA HIS A 173 7.05 -22.69 -10.96
C HIS A 173 5.84 -23.05 -10.09
N PRO A 174 4.93 -22.10 -9.81
CA PRO A 174 3.72 -22.44 -9.08
C PRO A 174 2.84 -23.36 -9.93
N GLY A 175 2.43 -24.47 -9.34
CA GLY A 175 1.61 -25.49 -9.98
C GLY A 175 0.20 -25.02 -10.36
N PRO A 176 -0.63 -25.92 -10.91
CA PRO A 176 -2.05 -25.64 -11.13
C PRO A 176 -2.72 -25.29 -9.80
N VAL A 177 -3.69 -24.38 -9.86
CA VAL A 177 -4.50 -24.03 -8.69
C VAL A 177 -5.45 -25.18 -8.39
N VAL A 178 -5.45 -25.66 -7.15
CA VAL A 178 -6.29 -26.77 -6.68
C VAL A 178 -7.58 -26.25 -6.04
N ALA A 179 -7.53 -25.12 -5.36
CA ALA A 179 -8.69 -24.45 -4.76
C ALA A 179 -8.41 -22.96 -4.56
N ILE A 180 -9.43 -22.21 -4.17
CA ILE A 180 -9.28 -20.81 -3.75
C ILE A 180 -9.68 -20.71 -2.29
N TYR A 181 -8.77 -20.16 -1.50
CA TYR A 181 -8.94 -19.87 -0.09
C TYR A 181 -9.44 -18.44 0.10
N LEU A 182 -10.38 -18.28 1.02
CA LEU A 182 -11.03 -17.02 1.35
C LEU A 182 -11.04 -16.80 2.85
N GLU A 183 -10.85 -15.55 3.28
CA GLU A 183 -11.20 -15.09 4.62
C GLU A 183 -12.37 -14.13 4.53
N VAL A 184 -13.54 -14.55 5.02
CA VAL A 184 -14.77 -13.76 4.98
C VAL A 184 -15.04 -13.16 6.35
N GLU A 185 -15.19 -11.85 6.45
CA GLU A 185 -15.61 -11.20 7.69
C GLU A 185 -17.12 -11.40 7.90
N LYS A 186 -17.51 -11.97 9.05
CA LYS A 186 -18.92 -12.02 9.46
C LYS A 186 -19.23 -10.84 10.39
N GLY A 187 -20.04 -9.90 9.91
CA GLY A 187 -20.56 -8.79 10.71
C GLY A 187 -21.38 -7.82 9.86
N LEU A 188 -22.64 -7.60 10.24
CA LEU A 188 -23.49 -6.55 9.67
C LEU A 188 -22.92 -5.19 10.05
N HIS A 189 -22.67 -4.36 9.04
CA HIS A 189 -22.49 -2.91 9.11
C HIS A 189 -21.53 -2.35 10.19
N ALA A 190 -20.39 -1.84 9.68
CA ALA A 190 -19.62 -0.70 10.16
C ALA A 190 -20.06 -0.04 11.49
N GLU A 191 -19.15 -0.06 12.48
CA GLU A 191 -18.73 1.15 13.23
C GLU A 191 -17.71 0.87 14.35
N SER A 192 -17.41 -0.38 14.70
CA SER A 192 -16.50 -0.67 15.81
C SER A 192 -15.17 -1.31 15.39
N GLU A 193 -14.09 -0.73 15.91
CA GLU A 193 -12.67 -1.11 15.87
C GLU A 193 -12.38 -2.40 16.68
N VAL A 194 -13.34 -3.32 16.75
CA VAL A 194 -13.17 -4.62 17.42
C VAL A 194 -12.57 -5.57 16.39
N GLU A 195 -11.50 -6.26 16.80
CA GLU A 195 -10.82 -7.30 16.02
C GLU A 195 -11.85 -8.28 15.46
N ARG A 196 -12.12 -8.18 14.15
CA ARG A 196 -13.24 -8.89 13.52
C ARG A 196 -12.86 -10.35 13.33
N GLU A 197 -13.73 -11.23 13.79
CA GLU A 197 -13.61 -12.65 13.51
C GLU A 197 -13.72 -12.89 12.00
N VAL A 198 -12.85 -13.76 11.50
CA VAL A 198 -12.83 -14.18 10.11
C VAL A 198 -13.34 -15.62 10.01
N VAL A 199 -14.09 -15.91 8.97
CA VAL A 199 -14.49 -17.26 8.60
C VAL A 199 -13.59 -17.71 7.45
N PRO A 200 -12.66 -18.64 7.71
CA PRO A 200 -11.90 -19.25 6.64
C PRO A 200 -12.86 -20.06 5.76
N ALA A 201 -12.71 -20.00 4.45
CA ALA A 201 -13.59 -20.69 3.51
C ALA A 201 -12.81 -21.19 2.28
N LEU A 202 -13.34 -22.22 1.63
CA LEU A 202 -12.84 -22.75 0.38
C LEU A 202 -13.89 -22.69 -0.70
N VAL A 203 -13.42 -22.55 -1.94
CA VAL A 203 -14.21 -22.67 -3.14
C VAL A 203 -13.38 -23.35 -4.23
N HIS A 204 -14.03 -24.13 -5.09
CA HIS A 204 -13.37 -24.70 -6.26
C HIS A 204 -12.94 -23.61 -7.25
N THR A 205 -12.01 -23.94 -8.13
CA THR A 205 -11.46 -23.03 -9.15
C THR A 205 -12.50 -22.48 -10.14
N ASN A 206 -13.63 -23.16 -10.30
CA ASN A 206 -14.76 -22.70 -11.11
C ASN A 206 -15.78 -21.83 -10.34
N GLY A 207 -15.50 -21.51 -9.07
CA GLY A 207 -16.37 -20.72 -8.20
C GLY A 207 -17.54 -21.48 -7.59
N SER A 208 -17.64 -22.80 -7.78
CA SER A 208 -18.66 -23.64 -7.15
C SER A 208 -18.17 -24.25 -5.84
N GLY A 209 -19.11 -24.76 -5.04
CA GLY A 209 -18.78 -25.48 -3.80
C GLY A 209 -18.17 -24.59 -2.72
N TYR A 210 -18.67 -23.35 -2.56
CA TYR A 210 -18.28 -22.51 -1.42
C TYR A 210 -18.62 -23.23 -0.10
N VAL A 211 -17.61 -23.42 0.75
CA VAL A 211 -17.73 -24.07 2.06
C VAL A 211 -16.98 -23.26 3.11
N GLU A 212 -17.68 -22.88 4.18
CA GLU A 212 -17.06 -22.31 5.39
C GLU A 212 -16.31 -23.39 6.17
N LEU A 213 -15.05 -23.14 6.50
CA LEU A 213 -14.18 -24.05 7.22
C LEU A 213 -14.34 -23.87 8.73
N GLY A 214 -15.43 -24.42 9.25
CA GLY A 214 -15.72 -24.43 10.68
C GLY A 214 -16.28 -23.11 11.20
N LYS A 215 -15.96 -22.78 12.45
CA LYS A 215 -16.46 -21.57 13.12
C LYS A 215 -15.57 -20.35 12.79
N PRO A 216 -16.10 -19.13 12.92
CA PRO A 216 -15.28 -17.92 12.90
C PRO A 216 -14.11 -18.04 13.89
N VAL A 217 -12.96 -17.52 13.51
CA VAL A 217 -11.73 -17.48 14.32
C VAL A 217 -11.23 -16.05 14.45
N SER A 218 -10.43 -15.78 15.47
CA SER A 218 -9.86 -14.44 15.68
C SER A 218 -8.95 -14.02 14.52
N ARG A 219 -8.08 -14.93 14.07
CA ARG A 219 -7.22 -14.69 12.89
C ARG A 219 -6.67 -16.00 12.31
N VAL A 220 -6.46 -15.99 10.99
CA VAL A 220 -5.62 -16.99 10.33
C VAL A 220 -4.20 -16.45 10.27
N LEU A 221 -3.24 -17.26 10.74
CA LEU A 221 -1.84 -16.87 10.83
C LEU A 221 -1.05 -17.34 9.61
N ASP A 222 -1.32 -18.56 9.17
CA ASP A 222 -0.64 -19.16 8.04
C ASP A 222 -1.49 -20.27 7.41
N GLN A 223 -1.15 -20.63 6.19
CA GLN A 223 -1.81 -21.64 5.39
C GLN A 223 -0.82 -22.32 4.45
N SER A 224 -0.96 -23.62 4.25
CA SER A 224 -0.10 -24.35 3.34
C SER A 224 -0.85 -25.51 2.69
N VAL A 225 -0.59 -25.71 1.40
CA VAL A 225 -1.03 -26.91 0.69
C VAL A 225 0.06 -27.96 0.85
N ASN A 226 -0.32 -29.18 1.23
CA ASN A 226 0.64 -30.27 1.31
C ASN A 226 1.18 -30.65 -0.08
N ALA A 227 2.35 -31.31 -0.13
CA ALA A 227 3.03 -31.65 -1.38
C ALA A 227 2.21 -32.59 -2.30
N ASP A 228 1.26 -33.33 -1.74
CA ASP A 228 0.30 -34.15 -2.49
C ASP A 228 -0.79 -33.33 -3.20
N GLY A 229 -1.01 -32.07 -2.79
CA GLY A 229 -2.08 -31.22 -3.30
C GLY A 229 -3.48 -31.60 -2.80
N GLU A 230 -3.58 -32.52 -1.85
CA GLU A 230 -4.85 -33.08 -1.38
C GLU A 230 -5.31 -32.46 -0.07
N THR A 231 -4.38 -31.90 0.71
CA THR A 231 -4.67 -31.37 2.05
C THR A 231 -4.23 -29.92 2.20
N LEU A 232 -5.08 -29.11 2.82
CA LEU A 232 -4.79 -27.75 3.29
C LEU A 232 -4.56 -27.77 4.79
N GLY A 233 -3.40 -27.31 5.22
CA GLY A 233 -3.09 -26.95 6.60
C GLY A 233 -3.41 -25.49 6.88
N LEU A 234 -4.09 -25.20 7.97
CA LEU A 234 -4.35 -23.86 8.47
C LEU A 234 -3.81 -23.71 9.89
N LEU A 235 -2.96 -22.71 10.09
CA LEU A 235 -2.53 -22.25 11.41
C LEU A 235 -3.42 -21.09 11.83
N LEU A 236 -4.17 -21.28 12.92
CA LEU A 236 -5.24 -20.40 13.35
C LEU A 236 -4.99 -19.94 14.78
N GLU A 237 -5.40 -18.71 15.08
CA GLU A 237 -5.58 -18.25 16.43
C GLU A 237 -7.05 -18.01 16.73
N ASP A 238 -7.50 -18.60 17.82
CA ASP A 238 -8.87 -18.49 18.30
C ASP A 238 -8.88 -18.41 19.83
N GLN A 239 -9.39 -17.31 20.39
CA GLN A 239 -9.55 -17.12 21.83
C GLN A 239 -8.30 -17.49 22.65
N ASN A 240 -7.14 -16.91 22.30
CA ASN A 240 -5.85 -17.20 22.92
C ASN A 240 -5.39 -18.67 22.78
N LYS A 241 -5.82 -19.38 21.74
CA LYS A 241 -5.34 -20.72 21.42
C LYS A 241 -4.74 -20.70 20.03
N LEU A 242 -3.58 -21.32 19.90
CA LEU A 242 -2.98 -21.61 18.61
C LEU A 242 -3.42 -23.02 18.19
N LEU A 243 -4.19 -23.10 17.11
CA LEU A 243 -4.75 -24.32 16.56
C LEU A 243 -4.12 -24.59 15.19
N TYR A 244 -3.89 -25.85 14.87
CA TYR A 244 -3.58 -26.29 13.52
C TYR A 244 -4.69 -27.21 13.05
N ARG A 245 -5.34 -26.86 11.93
CA ARG A 245 -6.42 -27.64 11.31
C ARG A 245 -6.00 -28.10 9.94
N GLU A 246 -6.41 -29.31 9.59
CA GLU A 246 -6.22 -29.85 8.25
C GLU A 246 -7.59 -30.10 7.60
N TYR A 247 -7.66 -29.82 6.31
CA TYR A 247 -8.86 -29.98 5.50
C TYR A 247 -8.51 -30.71 4.20
N SER A 248 -9.38 -31.61 3.77
CA SER A 248 -9.29 -32.19 2.44
C SER A 248 -9.68 -31.15 1.40
N LEU A 249 -8.88 -30.98 0.34
CA LEU A 249 -9.17 -30.10 -0.79
C LEU A 249 -10.13 -30.74 -1.81
N GLU A 250 -10.40 -32.04 -1.70
CA GLU A 250 -11.41 -32.72 -2.52
C GLU A 250 -12.82 -32.45 -1.98
N SER A 251 -13.02 -32.66 -0.67
CA SER A 251 -14.35 -32.59 -0.03
C SER A 251 -14.59 -31.32 0.79
N PHE A 252 -13.56 -30.52 1.02
CA PHE A 252 -13.55 -29.38 1.95
C PHE A 252 -13.93 -29.74 3.40
N SER A 253 -13.84 -31.02 3.77
CA SER A 253 -14.09 -31.46 5.14
C SER A 253 -12.84 -31.41 6.00
N GLN A 254 -13.00 -31.02 7.28
CA GLN A 254 -11.93 -31.08 8.27
C GLN A 254 -11.50 -32.54 8.48
N THR A 255 -10.20 -32.80 8.31
CA THR A 255 -9.59 -34.13 8.53
C THR A 255 -8.95 -34.22 9.91
N SER A 256 -8.40 -33.12 10.42
CA SER A 256 -7.69 -33.07 11.69
C SER A 256 -7.79 -31.71 12.37
N GLU A 257 -7.73 -31.69 13.70
CA GLU A 257 -7.54 -30.48 14.50
C GLU A 257 -6.58 -30.80 15.66
N LYS A 258 -5.58 -29.94 15.84
CA LYS A 258 -4.60 -30.05 16.92
C LYS A 258 -4.42 -28.72 17.62
N LEU A 259 -4.56 -28.72 18.95
CA LEU A 259 -4.12 -27.62 19.79
C LEU A 259 -2.60 -27.62 19.86
N ILE A 260 -1.97 -26.55 19.38
CA ILE A 260 -0.51 -26.36 19.44
C ILE A 260 -0.13 -25.81 20.81
N THR A 261 -0.74 -24.70 21.22
CA THR A 261 -0.48 -24.09 22.53
C THR A 261 -1.60 -23.15 22.95
N ARG A 262 -1.60 -22.76 24.23
CA ARG A 262 -2.40 -21.65 24.75
C ARG A 262 -1.51 -20.41 24.85
N LEU A 263 -2.02 -19.30 24.36
CA LEU A 263 -1.40 -17.98 24.39
C LEU A 263 -1.87 -17.27 25.66
N ASP A 264 -1.50 -17.80 26.82
CA ASP A 264 -1.73 -17.07 28.05
C ASP A 264 -0.80 -15.85 28.06
N ARG A 265 -1.36 -14.64 28.03
CA ARG A 265 -0.60 -13.40 28.31
C ARG A 265 -0.16 -13.47 29.78
N GLN A 266 1.12 -13.74 30.01
CA GLN A 266 1.76 -13.43 31.30
C GLN A 266 1.88 -11.91 31.47
#